data_AF-A0A7K1C9T6-F1
#
_entry.id   AF-A0A7K1C9T6-F1
#
_cell.length_a   1.000
_cell.length_b   1.000
_cell.length_c   1.000
_cell.angle_alpha   90.00
_cell.angle_beta   90.00
_cell.angle_gamma   90.00
#
_symmetry.space_group_name_H-M   'P 1'
#
loop_
_entity.id
_entity.type
_entity.pdbx_description
1 polymer ?
#
loop_
_entity_poly.entity_id
_entity_poly.type
_entity_poly.pdbx_seq_one_letter_code
_entity_poly.pdbx_strand_id
1 'polypeptide(L)'
;GLEVDPEKVDAAGYPAGTLFHPTFLYESLWNLALMFALIVIGRRMMNSRPIRLLACYVIGYGVGRFWVEGLRIDPSKEGAGLRLNQWMAVVLVVGGVAWLLIDARRTRLGYRREHVEQP
;
A
#
# COMPACT_ATOMS: atom_id res chain seq x y z
N GLY A 1 -21.40 6.32 9.13
CA GLY A 1 -21.03 6.66 7.74
C GLY A 1 -21.30 8.12 7.50
N LEU A 2 -20.87 8.65 6.37
CA LEU A 2 -21.11 10.03 5.95
C LEU A 2 -22.52 10.12 5.35
N GLU A 3 -23.31 11.08 5.83
CA GLU A 3 -24.59 11.43 5.24
C GLU A 3 -24.34 12.34 4.03
N VAL A 4 -24.99 12.02 2.91
CA VAL A 4 -24.85 12.74 1.64
C VAL A 4 -26.22 13.31 1.27
N ASP A 5 -26.21 14.50 0.70
CA ASP A 5 -27.38 15.24 0.24
C ASP A 5 -28.36 14.34 -0.56
N PRO A 6 -29.65 14.24 -0.17
CA PRO A 6 -30.60 13.30 -0.75
C PRO A 6 -30.71 13.35 -2.27
N GLU A 7 -30.61 14.54 -2.88
CA GLU A 7 -30.66 14.69 -4.34
C GLU A 7 -29.49 13.97 -5.03
N LYS A 8 -28.31 13.95 -4.42
CA LYS A 8 -27.13 13.26 -4.96
C LYS A 8 -27.19 11.76 -4.77
N VAL A 9 -27.79 11.32 -3.66
CA VAL A 9 -27.99 9.90 -3.35
C VAL A 9 -28.99 9.28 -4.33
N ASP A 10 -30.09 9.98 -4.60
CA ASP A 10 -31.12 9.57 -5.57
C ASP A 10 -30.59 9.58 -7.02
N ALA A 11 -29.86 10.63 -7.42
CA ALA A 11 -29.21 10.70 -8.73
C ALA A 11 -28.17 9.57 -8.96
N ALA A 12 -27.56 9.06 -7.89
CA ALA A 12 -26.63 7.92 -7.94
C ALA A 12 -27.34 6.55 -7.86
N GLY A 13 -28.67 6.52 -7.72
CA GLY A 13 -29.48 5.29 -7.68
C GLY A 13 -29.46 4.57 -6.33
N TYR A 14 -29.09 5.26 -5.24
CA TYR A 14 -29.08 4.69 -3.89
C TYR A 14 -30.34 5.11 -3.09
N PRO A 15 -30.82 4.28 -2.14
CA PRO A 15 -31.93 4.65 -1.26
C PRO A 15 -31.62 5.90 -0.42
N ALA A 16 -32.63 6.74 -0.19
CA ALA A 16 -32.51 7.88 0.73
C ALA A 16 -32.08 7.40 2.13
N GLY A 17 -31.08 8.09 2.71
CA GLY A 17 -30.49 7.72 4.00
C GLY A 17 -29.34 6.70 3.91
N THR A 18 -28.88 6.32 2.72
CA THR A 18 -27.68 5.49 2.56
C THR A 18 -26.46 6.20 3.16
N LEU A 19 -25.76 5.51 4.06
CA LEU A 19 -24.53 6.00 4.67
C LEU A 19 -23.31 5.55 3.86
N PHE A 20 -22.44 6.48 3.50
CA PHE A 20 -21.26 6.19 2.69
C PHE A 20 -19.99 6.12 3.55
N HIS A 21 -19.00 5.38 3.08
CA HIS A 21 -17.66 5.44 3.67
C HIS A 21 -16.95 6.70 3.18
N PRO A 22 -16.35 7.52 4.07
CA PRO A 22 -15.56 8.68 3.67
C PRO A 22 -14.18 8.22 3.15
N THR A 23 -14.16 7.55 2.00
CA THR A 23 -12.96 6.93 1.41
C THR A 23 -11.83 7.94 1.22
N PHE A 24 -12.13 9.19 0.83
CA PHE A 24 -11.14 10.27 0.76
C PHE A 24 -10.43 10.56 2.09
N LEU A 25 -11.15 10.49 3.22
CA LEU A 25 -10.55 10.66 4.54
C LEU A 25 -9.60 9.50 4.84
N TYR A 26 -10.02 8.26 4.54
CA TYR A 26 -9.18 7.08 4.74
C TYR A 26 -7.92 7.11 3.85
N GLU A 27 -8.06 7.53 2.59
CA GLU A 27 -6.95 7.72 1.66
C GLU A 27 -5.95 8.77 2.17
N SER A 28 -6.45 9.93 2.62
CA SER A 28 -5.57 11.00 3.12
C SER A 28 -4.83 10.60 4.40
N LEU A 29 -5.52 9.95 5.35
CA LEU A 29 -4.90 9.41 6.55
C LEU A 29 -3.85 8.34 6.23
N TRP A 30 -4.14 7.45 5.26
CA TRP A 30 -3.18 6.43 4.83
C TRP A 30 -1.95 7.05 4.17
N ASN A 31 -2.14 8.05 3.30
CA ASN A 31 -1.03 8.76 2.65
C ASN A 31 -0.14 9.46 3.67
N LEU A 32 -0.72 10.09 4.69
CA LEU A 32 0.04 10.68 5.80
C LEU A 32 0.80 9.62 6.58
N ALA A 33 0.15 8.52 6.96
CA ALA A 33 0.80 7.41 7.67
C ALA A 33 1.96 6.82 6.86
N LEU A 34 1.76 6.59 5.56
CA LEU A 34 2.78 6.09 4.65
C LEU A 34 3.95 7.08 4.52
N MET A 35 3.68 8.37 4.38
CA MET A 35 4.69 9.42 4.37
C MET A 35 5.54 9.38 5.63
N PHE A 36 4.92 9.37 6.82
CA PHE A 36 5.65 9.32 8.09
C PHE A 36 6.47 8.03 8.22
N ALA A 37 5.91 6.88 7.84
CA ALA A 37 6.64 5.62 7.83
C ALA A 37 7.88 5.69 6.93
N LEU A 38 7.74 6.22 5.71
CA LEU A 38 8.85 6.36 4.77
C LEU A 38 9.91 7.35 5.25
N ILE A 39 9.54 8.44 5.91
CA ILE A 39 10.49 9.37 6.53
C ILE A 39 11.28 8.68 7.64
N VAL A 40 10.60 7.95 8.55
CA VAL A 40 11.26 7.26 9.66
C VAL A 40 12.21 6.16 9.15
N ILE A 41 11.75 5.36 8.18
CA ILE A 41 12.56 4.31 7.53
C ILE A 41 13.73 4.97 6.77
N GLY A 42 13.45 6.04 6.02
CA GLY A 42 14.42 6.80 5.25
C GLY A 42 15.54 7.34 6.12
N ARG A 43 15.22 7.95 7.27
CA ARG A 43 16.21 8.44 8.23
C ARG A 43 17.15 7.35 8.75
N ARG A 44 16.68 6.11 8.89
CA ARG A 44 17.52 4.96 9.28
C ARG A 44 18.32 4.35 8.13
N MET A 45 17.91 4.58 6.88
CA MET A 45 18.42 3.87 5.70
C MET A 45 19.11 4.77 4.66
N MET A 46 19.17 6.08 4.91
CA MET A 46 19.58 7.13 3.96
C MET A 46 20.98 6.91 3.37
N ASN A 47 21.89 6.28 4.13
CA ASN A 47 23.28 6.13 3.71
C ASN A 47 23.59 4.86 2.90
N SER A 48 22.64 3.96 2.66
CA SER A 48 23.03 2.67 2.09
C SER A 48 22.23 2.22 0.87
N ARG A 49 20.91 2.44 0.78
CA ARG A 49 20.10 1.72 -0.23
C ARG A 49 18.81 2.45 -0.66
N PRO A 50 18.87 3.40 -1.62
CA PRO A 50 17.69 4.14 -2.09
C PRO A 50 16.59 3.22 -2.66
N ILE A 51 16.96 2.12 -3.31
CA ILE A 51 16.01 1.16 -3.90
C ILE A 51 15.13 0.49 -2.84
N ARG A 52 15.62 0.34 -1.59
CA ARG A 52 14.79 -0.21 -0.50
C ARG A 52 13.65 0.71 -0.10
N LEU A 53 13.86 2.03 -0.15
CA LEU A 53 12.79 2.98 0.14
C LEU A 53 11.70 2.95 -0.93
N LEU A 54 12.09 2.81 -2.20
CA LEU A 54 11.14 2.60 -3.29
C LEU A 54 10.32 1.33 -3.08
N ALA A 55 10.96 0.22 -2.69
CA ALA A 55 10.25 -1.03 -2.39
C ALA A 55 9.27 -0.86 -1.21
N CYS A 56 9.67 -0.17 -0.13
CA CYS A 56 8.76 0.16 0.97
C CYS A 56 7.57 1.01 0.52
N TYR A 57 7.80 1.99 -0.37
CA TYR A 57 6.73 2.80 -0.95
C TYR A 57 5.75 1.96 -1.76
N VAL A 58 6.25 1.10 -2.66
CA VAL A 58 5.41 0.21 -3.49
C VAL A 58 4.55 -0.71 -2.63
N ILE A 59 5.13 -1.30 -1.57
CA ILE A 59 4.40 -2.16 -0.64
C ILE A 59 3.33 -1.36 0.10
N GLY A 60 3.69 -0.22 0.71
CA GLY A 60 2.77 0.59 1.49
C GLY A 60 1.63 1.18 0.64
N TYR A 61 1.93 1.58 -0.60
CA TYR A 61 0.92 2.02 -1.55
C TYR A 61 0.00 0.87 -1.96
N GLY A 62 0.54 -0.33 -2.23
CA GLY A 62 -0.24 -1.52 -2.54
C GLY A 62 -1.20 -1.89 -1.41
N VAL A 63 -0.75 -1.88 -0.15
CA VAL A 63 -1.62 -2.15 1.02
C VAL A 63 -2.76 -1.13 1.11
N GLY A 64 -2.45 0.16 0.97
CA GLY A 64 -3.47 1.21 0.97
C GLY A 64 -4.50 1.04 -0.15
N ARG A 65 -4.02 0.78 -1.38
CA ARG A 65 -4.90 0.54 -2.54
C ARG A 65 -5.78 -0.68 -2.35
N PHE A 66 -5.26 -1.77 -1.79
CA PHE A 66 -6.04 -2.97 -1.53
C PHE A 66 -7.20 -2.69 -0.57
N TRP A 67 -6.91 -1.98 0.52
CA TRP A 67 -7.91 -1.65 1.54
C TRP A 67 -8.96 -0.66 1.02
N VAL A 68 -8.53 0.46 0.44
CA VAL A 68 -9.45 1.50 -0.06
C VAL A 68 -10.32 0.98 -1.20
N GLU A 69 -9.76 0.20 -2.11
CA GLU A 69 -10.52 -0.39 -3.22
C GLU A 69 -11.59 -1.38 -2.72
N GLY A 70 -11.36 -2.06 -1.58
CA GLY A 70 -12.35 -2.91 -0.94
C GLY A 70 -13.52 -2.15 -0.30
N LEU A 71 -13.37 -0.84 -0.07
CA LEU A 71 -14.43 0.04 0.45
C LEU A 71 -15.24 0.70 -0.67
N ARG A 72 -14.86 0.54 -1.94
CA ARG A 72 -15.58 1.12 -3.08
C ARG A 72 -16.77 0.25 -3.44
N ILE A 73 -17.92 0.91 -3.58
CA ILE A 73 -19.20 0.29 -3.97
C ILE A 73 -19.43 0.34 -5.49
N ASP A 74 -18.59 1.06 -6.25
CA ASP A 74 -18.74 1.27 -7.69
C ASP A 74 -18.59 -0.05 -8.47
N PRO A 75 -19.39 -0.33 -9.51
CA PRO A 75 -19.23 -1.54 -10.32
C PRO A 75 -17.84 -1.58 -10.98
N SER A 76 -17.11 -2.68 -10.82
CA SER A 76 -15.76 -2.85 -11.37
C SER A 76 -15.58 -4.25 -11.98
N LYS A 77 -14.54 -4.40 -12.80
CA LYS A 77 -14.15 -5.70 -13.35
C LYS A 77 -13.57 -6.55 -12.22
N GLU A 78 -14.36 -7.51 -11.78
CA GLU A 78 -14.02 -8.44 -10.70
C GLU A 78 -13.64 -9.80 -11.29
N GLY A 79 -12.62 -10.42 -10.70
CA GLY A 79 -12.17 -11.77 -10.98
C GLY A 79 -11.94 -12.51 -9.67
N ALA A 80 -12.60 -13.66 -9.49
CA ALA A 80 -12.56 -14.45 -8.26
C ALA A 80 -12.92 -13.66 -6.98
N GLY A 81 -13.85 -12.71 -7.08
CA GLY A 81 -14.31 -11.90 -5.93
C GLY A 81 -13.37 -10.75 -5.55
N LEU A 82 -12.31 -10.51 -6.31
CA LEU A 82 -11.41 -9.37 -6.14
C LEU A 82 -11.39 -8.49 -7.39
N ARG A 83 -11.25 -7.18 -7.18
CA ARG A 83 -11.10 -6.20 -8.26
C ARG A 83 -9.71 -6.32 -8.89
N LEU A 84 -9.59 -5.99 -10.18
CA LEU A 84 -8.29 -5.99 -10.86
C LEU A 84 -7.24 -5.14 -10.12
N ASN A 85 -7.63 -3.99 -9.56
CA ASN A 85 -6.76 -3.14 -8.74
C ASN A 85 -6.27 -3.84 -7.47
N GLN A 86 -7.11 -4.69 -6.84
CA GLN A 86 -6.72 -5.48 -5.68
C GLN A 86 -5.74 -6.58 -6.08
N TRP A 87 -5.95 -7.24 -7.22
CA TRP A 87 -4.98 -8.20 -7.76
C TRP A 87 -3.61 -7.56 -8.00
N MET A 88 -3.58 -6.39 -8.63
CA MET A 88 -2.34 -5.65 -8.85
C MET A 88 -1.67 -5.25 -7.52
N ALA A 89 -2.46 -4.81 -6.54
CA ALA A 89 -1.95 -4.51 -5.22
C ALA A 89 -1.31 -5.74 -4.55
N VAL A 90 -1.95 -6.91 -4.62
CA VAL A 90 -1.39 -8.16 -4.08
C VAL A 90 -0.06 -8.50 -4.73
N VAL A 91 0.02 -8.44 -6.06
CA VAL A 91 1.26 -8.74 -6.80
C VAL A 91 2.39 -7.80 -6.38
N LEU A 92 2.12 -6.49 -6.28
CA LEU A 92 3.11 -5.50 -5.89
C LEU A 92 3.58 -5.67 -4.43
N VAL A 93 2.65 -5.96 -3.51
CA VAL A 93 2.98 -6.19 -2.10
C VAL A 93 3.81 -7.44 -1.94
N VAL A 94 3.37 -8.57 -2.50
CA VAL A 94 4.09 -9.85 -2.39
C VAL A 94 5.47 -9.77 -3.05
N GLY A 95 5.54 -9.20 -4.26
CA GLY A 95 6.79 -9.01 -4.99
C GLY A 95 7.76 -8.08 -4.26
N GLY A 96 7.27 -6.96 -3.73
CA GLY A 96 8.08 -6.02 -2.96
C GLY A 96 8.63 -6.62 -1.67
N VAL A 97 7.80 -7.35 -0.91
CA VAL A 97 8.21 -8.03 0.32
C VAL A 97 9.25 -9.10 0.01
N ALA A 98 9.00 -9.95 -0.99
CA ALA A 98 9.95 -10.98 -1.40
C ALA A 98 11.30 -10.39 -1.80
N TRP A 99 11.29 -9.30 -2.58
CA TRP A 99 12.51 -8.60 -2.98
C TRP A 99 13.28 -8.03 -1.77
N LEU A 100 12.60 -7.38 -0.82
CA LEU A 100 13.23 -6.86 0.41
C LEU A 100 13.86 -7.97 1.25
N LEU A 101 13.20 -9.12 1.36
CA LEU A 101 13.72 -10.28 2.09
C LEU A 101 14.98 -10.85 1.40
N ILE A 102 14.96 -10.96 0.07
CA ILE A 102 16.12 -11.43 -0.70
C ILE A 102 17.30 -10.45 -0.57
N ASP A 103 17.04 -9.15 -0.69
CA ASP A 103 18.08 -8.12 -0.57
C ASP A 103 18.68 -8.07 0.84
N ALA A 104 17.85 -8.23 1.89
CA ALA A 104 18.31 -8.33 3.26
C ALA A 104 19.22 -9.55 3.48
N ARG A 105 18.89 -10.71 2.87
CA ARG A 105 19.73 -11.92 2.92
C ARG A 105 21.06 -11.72 2.21
N ARG A 106 21.08 -11.14 1.01
CA ARG A 106 22.31 -10.87 0.24
C ARG A 106 23.28 -9.96 0.99
N THR A 107 22.75 -8.93 1.65
CA THR A 107 23.54 -8.00 2.47
C THR A 107 24.27 -8.69 3.61
N ARG A 108 23.57 -9.54 4.36
CA ARG A 108 24.16 -10.26 5.50
C ARG A 108 25.22 -11.27 5.05
N LEU A 109 25.04 -11.85 3.86
CA LEU A 109 26.00 -12.81 3.30
C LEU A 109 27.30 -12.13 2.82
N GLY A 110 27.22 -10.95 2.19
CA GLY A 110 28.39 -10.18 1.77
C GLY A 110 29.27 -9.76 2.95
N TYR A 111 28.66 -9.21 4.01
CA TYR A 111 29.37 -8.81 5.23
C TYR A 111 30.15 -9.95 5.89
N ARG A 112 29.56 -11.15 5.93
CA ARG A 112 30.20 -12.33 6.54
C ARG A 112 31.38 -12.87 5.74
N ARG A 113 31.40 -12.75 4.41
CA ARG A 113 32.56 -13.16 3.60
C ARG A 113 33.73 -12.22 3.83
N GLU A 114 33.50 -10.92 3.76
CA GLU A 114 34.55 -9.91 3.89
C GLU A 114 35.26 -9.91 5.25
N HIS A 115 34.57 -10.29 6.35
CA HIS A 115 35.16 -10.34 7.69
C HIS A 115 35.78 -11.69 8.08
N VAL A 116 35.49 -12.77 7.34
CA VAL A 116 36.09 -14.09 7.59
C VAL A 116 37.34 -14.31 6.73
N GLU A 117 37.47 -13.60 5.60
CA GLU A 117 38.61 -13.69 4.66
C GLU A 117 39.71 -12.63 4.86
N GLN A 118 39.59 -11.74 5.84
CA GLN A 118 40.68 -10.81 6.21
C GLN A 118 41.56 -11.46 7.30
N PRO A 119 42.84 -11.80 6.99
CA PRO A 119 43.77 -12.45 7.92
C PRO A 119 44.32 -11.53 9.00
#